data_AF-A0A6I3MQM0-F1
#
_entry.id   AF-A0A6I3MQM0-F1
#
_cell.length_a   1.000
_cell.length_b   1.000
_cell.length_c   1.000
_cell.angle_alpha   90.00
_cell.angle_beta   90.00
_cell.angle_gamma   90.00
#
_symmetry.space_group_name_H-M   'P 1'
#
loop_
_entity.id
_entity.type
_entity.pdbx_description
1 polymer ?
#
loop_
_entity_poly.entity_id
_entity_poly.type
_entity_poly.pdbx_seq_one_letter_code
_entity_poly.pdbx_strand_id
1 'polypeptide(L)'
;YPFDLLVSQLNLKRDSSRSALFDVLVVLQNQSQLKNINTEELSDIEINSFDFDVKTAQVDISFRFVETDSLHLTIEYNTDIYEGYLIEKMFSHFENLLTQLVENPLTAIEQIDYLTETEKQQLVFDFNDTEVLYPKDKTVVDLFEE
;
A
#
# COMPACT_ATOMS: atom_id res chain seq x y z
N TYR A 1 -10.68 -2.18 25.41
CA TYR A 1 -12.00 -2.81 25.28
C TYR A 1 -11.85 -3.95 24.28
N PRO A 2 -12.24 -5.20 24.61
CA PRO A 2 -12.06 -6.34 23.71
C PRO A 2 -12.77 -6.11 22.36
N PHE A 3 -12.06 -6.33 21.26
CA PHE A 3 -12.59 -6.15 19.91
C PHE A 3 -13.85 -7.01 19.68
N ASP A 4 -13.83 -8.27 20.14
CA ASP A 4 -14.97 -9.18 20.01
C ASP A 4 -16.26 -8.66 20.66
N LEU A 5 -16.13 -7.96 21.79
CA LEU A 5 -17.27 -7.35 22.47
C LEU A 5 -17.84 -6.19 21.66
N LEU A 6 -16.99 -5.35 21.07
CA LEU A 6 -17.43 -4.26 20.18
C LEU A 6 -18.19 -4.80 18.96
N VAL A 7 -17.64 -5.81 18.28
CA VAL A 7 -18.28 -6.44 17.12
C VAL A 7 -19.64 -7.05 17.50
N SER A 8 -19.73 -7.71 18.65
CA SER A 8 -20.98 -8.30 19.13
C SER A 8 -22.08 -7.26 19.39
N GLN A 9 -21.71 -6.07 19.85
CA GLN A 9 -22.66 -4.99 20.15
C GLN A 9 -23.19 -4.29 18.90
N LEU A 10 -22.40 -4.27 17.82
CA LEU A 10 -22.77 -3.61 16.57
C LEU A 10 -23.77 -4.42 15.72
N ASN A 11 -24.10 -5.66 16.13
CA ASN A 11 -25.04 -6.56 15.41
C ASN A 11 -24.75 -6.68 13.90
N LEU A 12 -23.46 -6.70 13.54
CA LEU A 12 -23.03 -6.80 12.15
C LEU A 12 -23.26 -8.23 11.64
N LYS A 13 -23.67 -8.35 10.38
CA LYS A 13 -23.76 -9.65 9.70
C LYS A 13 -22.34 -10.18 9.52
N ARG A 14 -21.98 -11.20 10.31
CA ARG A 14 -20.66 -11.84 10.21
C ARG A 14 -20.50 -12.51 8.84
N ASP A 15 -19.43 -12.16 8.17
CA ASP A 15 -18.90 -12.85 7.00
C ASP A 15 -17.53 -13.40 7.37
N SER A 16 -17.33 -14.72 7.28
CA SER A 16 -16.06 -15.35 7.65
C SER A 16 -14.95 -15.11 6.61
N SER A 17 -15.30 -14.56 5.44
CA SER A 17 -14.33 -14.22 4.39
C SER A 17 -13.71 -12.84 4.56
N ARG A 18 -14.15 -12.04 5.54
CA ARG A 18 -13.71 -10.66 5.75
C ARG A 18 -13.52 -10.33 7.21
N SER A 19 -12.73 -9.30 7.47
CA SER A 19 -12.68 -8.67 8.78
C SER A 19 -14.02 -8.00 9.09
N ALA A 20 -14.42 -8.03 10.37
CA ALA A 20 -15.75 -7.58 10.78
C ALA A 20 -15.95 -6.05 10.70
N LEU A 21 -14.86 -5.27 10.68
CA LEU A 21 -14.93 -3.80 10.83
C LEU A 21 -13.94 -3.02 9.95
N PHE A 22 -12.83 -3.62 9.54
CA PHE A 22 -11.76 -2.91 8.85
C PHE A 22 -11.00 -3.85 7.93
N ASP A 23 -10.64 -3.38 6.74
CA ASP A 23 -9.91 -4.18 5.76
C ASP A 23 -8.40 -3.89 5.80
N VAL A 24 -8.01 -2.70 6.30
CA VAL A 24 -6.62 -2.25 6.39
C VAL A 24 -6.18 -2.15 7.85
N LEU A 25 -5.06 -2.78 8.17
CA LEU A 25 -4.40 -2.69 9.48
C LEU A 25 -3.10 -1.90 9.35
N VAL A 26 -2.84 -0.99 10.29
CA VAL A 26 -1.56 -0.28 10.40
C VAL A 26 -0.98 -0.51 11.78
N VAL A 27 0.25 -1.02 11.84
CA VAL A 27 0.96 -1.34 13.09
C VAL A 27 2.31 -0.63 13.08
N LEU A 28 2.62 0.09 14.15
CA LEU A 28 3.96 0.61 14.41
C LEU A 28 4.56 -0.12 15.61
N GLN A 29 5.68 -0.80 15.40
CA GLN A 29 6.44 -1.48 16.44
C GLN A 29 7.75 -0.73 16.70
N ASN A 30 7.91 -0.22 17.92
CA ASN A 30 9.15 0.44 18.33
C ASN A 30 10.07 -0.59 19.02
N GLN A 31 11.27 -0.81 18.46
CA GLN A 31 12.21 -1.84 18.95
C GLN A 31 12.79 -1.57 20.35
N SER A 32 12.58 -0.40 20.95
CA SER A 32 12.97 -0.19 22.36
C SER A 32 12.36 -1.23 23.30
N GLN A 33 11.26 -1.89 22.92
CA GLN A 33 10.65 -2.99 23.66
C GLN A 33 11.15 -4.40 23.31
N LEU A 34 11.91 -4.55 22.22
CA LEU A 34 12.44 -5.84 21.75
C LEU A 34 13.88 -6.12 22.23
N LYS A 35 14.60 -5.08 22.69
CA LYS A 35 15.91 -5.22 23.40
C LYS A 35 15.81 -5.85 24.80
N ASN A 36 14.65 -6.41 25.17
CA ASN A 36 14.43 -7.08 26.45
C ASN A 36 15.02 -8.50 26.51
N ILE A 37 15.61 -9.00 25.42
CA ILE A 37 16.46 -10.20 25.48
C ILE A 37 17.86 -9.73 25.87
N ASN A 38 18.20 -9.84 27.16
CA ASN A 38 19.58 -9.65 27.65
C ASN A 38 20.47 -10.75 27.06
N THR A 39 20.92 -10.57 25.83
CA THR A 39 21.92 -11.44 25.19
C THR A 39 23.27 -11.36 25.92
N GLU A 40 23.49 -10.32 26.72
CA GLU A 40 24.68 -10.17 27.58
C GLU A 40 24.78 -11.24 28.69
N GLU A 41 23.65 -11.82 29.15
CA GLU A 41 23.65 -12.90 30.15
C GLU A 41 23.83 -14.31 29.53
N LEU A 42 23.78 -14.42 28.20
CA LEU A 42 23.91 -15.67 27.46
C LEU A 42 25.30 -15.76 26.84
N SER A 43 26.31 -15.98 27.67
CA SER A 43 27.74 -15.86 27.31
C SER A 43 28.23 -16.78 26.18
N ASP A 44 27.44 -17.79 25.79
CA ASP A 44 27.82 -18.80 24.78
C ASP A 44 26.71 -19.08 23.74
N ILE A 45 25.70 -18.21 23.59
CA ILE A 45 24.59 -18.43 22.64
C ILE A 45 24.45 -17.23 21.70
N GLU A 46 24.62 -17.49 20.40
CA GLU A 46 24.30 -16.54 19.34
C GLU A 46 22.81 -16.64 18.97
N ILE A 47 22.08 -15.54 19.11
CA ILE A 47 20.67 -15.45 18.71
C ILE A 47 20.59 -14.65 17.42
N ASN A 48 20.08 -15.30 16.37
CA ASN A 48 19.81 -14.67 15.07
C ASN A 48 18.30 -14.69 14.80
N SER A 49 17.79 -13.64 14.16
CA SER A 49 16.42 -13.63 13.64
C SER A 49 16.28 -14.69 12.55
N PHE A 50 15.24 -15.51 12.65
CA PHE A 50 14.88 -16.46 11.60
C PHE A 50 13.61 -15.97 10.91
N ASP A 51 13.75 -15.50 9.68
CA ASP A 51 12.61 -15.13 8.86
C ASP A 51 11.88 -16.39 8.39
N PHE A 52 10.59 -16.45 8.66
CA PHE A 52 9.70 -17.47 8.13
C PHE A 52 8.68 -16.82 7.20
N ASP A 53 8.46 -17.44 6.04
CA ASP A 53 7.46 -16.98 5.09
C ASP A 53 6.06 -17.18 5.66
N VAL A 54 5.48 -16.10 6.21
CA VAL A 54 4.05 -16.06 6.54
C VAL A 54 3.27 -15.94 5.25
N LYS A 55 2.74 -17.06 4.76
CA LYS A 55 1.94 -17.11 3.51
C LYS A 55 0.47 -16.78 3.69
N THR A 56 0.06 -16.25 4.84
CA THR A 56 -1.35 -16.02 5.16
C THR A 56 -1.57 -14.58 5.62
N ALA A 57 -2.42 -13.85 4.90
CA ALA A 57 -2.86 -12.52 5.30
C ALA A 57 -4.04 -12.65 6.28
N GLN A 58 -3.96 -11.98 7.43
CA GLN A 58 -5.02 -11.98 8.45
C GLN A 58 -6.15 -10.99 8.15
N VAL A 59 -5.85 -9.99 7.31
CA VAL A 59 -6.74 -8.94 6.81
C VAL A 59 -6.40 -8.68 5.35
N ASP A 60 -7.19 -7.86 4.67
CA ASP A 60 -7.01 -7.56 3.24
C ASP A 60 -5.63 -6.94 2.97
N ILE A 61 -5.22 -5.91 3.74
CA ILE A 61 -3.87 -5.32 3.71
C ILE A 61 -3.40 -4.96 5.13
N SER A 62 -2.15 -5.25 5.46
CA SER A 62 -1.49 -4.89 6.71
C SER A 62 -0.18 -4.16 6.44
N PHE A 63 -0.05 -2.94 6.95
CA PHE A 63 1.17 -2.14 6.95
C PHE A 63 1.83 -2.26 8.32
N ARG A 64 2.99 -2.90 8.37
CA ARG A 64 3.78 -3.06 9.60
C ARG A 64 5.05 -2.24 9.51
N PHE A 65 5.10 -1.19 10.30
CA PHE A 65 6.26 -0.36 10.50
C PHE A 65 7.08 -0.87 11.68
N VAL A 66 8.38 -1.01 11.49
CA VAL A 66 9.34 -1.36 12.54
C VAL A 66 10.39 -0.26 12.60
N GLU A 67 10.44 0.43 13.73
CA GLU A 67 11.40 1.50 13.98
C GLU A 67 12.67 0.93 14.62
N THR A 68 13.78 1.06 13.90
CA THR A 68 15.14 0.68 14.32
C THR A 68 16.05 1.92 14.27
N ASP A 69 17.20 1.85 13.60
CA ASP A 69 17.95 3.01 13.13
C ASP A 69 17.29 3.68 11.91
N SER A 70 16.35 3.00 11.26
CA SER A 70 15.49 3.52 10.19
C SER A 70 14.07 2.99 10.34
N LEU A 71 13.13 3.52 9.56
CA LEU A 71 11.76 3.03 9.53
C LEU A 71 11.61 1.96 8.45
N HIS A 72 11.49 0.69 8.86
CA HIS A 72 11.21 -0.40 7.94
C HIS A 72 9.72 -0.60 7.79
N LEU A 73 9.23 -0.81 6.56
CA LEU A 73 7.84 -1.15 6.28
C LEU A 73 7.76 -2.55 5.67
N THR A 74 6.90 -3.40 6.22
CA THR A 74 6.44 -4.63 5.60
C THR A 74 4.96 -4.50 5.26
N ILE A 75 4.60 -4.80 4.01
CA ILE A 75 3.21 -4.86 3.57
C ILE A 75 2.84 -6.33 3.36
N GLU A 76 1.84 -6.79 4.10
CA GLU A 76 1.22 -8.10 3.93
C GLU A 76 -0.17 -7.90 3.32
N TYR A 77 -0.53 -8.69 2.32
CA TYR A 77 -1.80 -8.52 1.62
C TYR A 77 -2.38 -9.86 1.19
N ASN A 78 -3.70 -9.89 1.03
CA ASN A 78 -4.41 -11.06 0.53
C ASN A 78 -4.26 -11.16 -1.00
N THR A 79 -3.56 -12.19 -1.48
CA THR A 79 -3.32 -12.44 -2.91
C THR A 79 -4.56 -12.84 -3.70
N ASP A 80 -5.64 -13.24 -3.02
CA ASP A 80 -6.93 -13.49 -3.68
C ASP A 80 -7.66 -12.19 -4.04
N ILE A 81 -7.24 -11.06 -3.46
CA ILE A 81 -7.85 -9.73 -3.65
C ILE A 81 -6.90 -8.80 -4.42
N TYR A 82 -5.60 -8.82 -4.11
CA TYR A 82 -4.61 -7.91 -4.66
C TYR A 82 -3.51 -8.63 -5.41
N GLU A 83 -3.18 -8.10 -6.59
CA GLU A 83 -2.02 -8.50 -7.35
C GLU A 83 -0.76 -7.76 -6.85
N GLY A 84 0.40 -8.42 -6.91
CA GLY A 84 1.65 -7.84 -6.42
C GLY A 84 2.01 -6.50 -7.07
N TYR A 85 1.77 -6.35 -8.38
CA TYR A 85 2.04 -5.10 -9.08
C TYR A 85 1.21 -3.93 -8.53
N LEU A 86 -0.02 -4.20 -8.07
CA LEU A 86 -0.92 -3.17 -7.53
C LEU A 86 -0.41 -2.70 -6.16
N ILE A 87 0.08 -3.64 -5.34
CA ILE A 87 0.67 -3.33 -4.04
C ILE A 87 1.99 -2.55 -4.20
N GLU A 88 2.82 -2.90 -5.17
CA GLU A 88 4.04 -2.15 -5.51
C GLU A 88 3.70 -0.70 -5.92
N LYS A 89 2.69 -0.51 -6.76
CA LYS A 89 2.20 0.83 -7.12
C LYS A 89 1.66 1.59 -5.92
N MET A 90 0.83 0.96 -5.09
CA MET A 90 0.32 1.58 -3.86
C MET A 90 1.46 1.97 -2.91
N PHE A 91 2.50 1.16 -2.81
CA PHE A 91 3.68 1.50 -2.02
C PHE A 91 4.41 2.72 -2.59
N SER A 92 4.63 2.78 -3.91
CA SER A 92 5.24 3.94 -4.56
C SER A 92 4.44 5.23 -4.32
N HIS A 93 3.11 5.15 -4.38
CA HIS A 93 2.22 6.27 -4.04
C HIS A 93 2.36 6.70 -2.58
N PHE A 94 2.39 5.73 -1.68
CA PHE A 94 2.52 5.99 -0.25
C PHE A 94 3.88 6.62 0.08
N GLU A 95 4.97 6.15 -0.51
CA GLU A 95 6.31 6.70 -0.34
C GLU A 95 6.39 8.15 -0.86
N ASN A 96 5.85 8.43 -2.04
CA ASN A 96 5.82 9.78 -2.60
C ASN A 96 4.96 10.73 -1.73
N LEU A 97 3.80 10.26 -1.26
CA LEU A 97 2.95 11.00 -0.33
C LEU A 97 3.70 11.37 0.96
N LEU A 98 4.40 10.40 1.57
CA LEU A 98 5.20 10.65 2.78
C LEU A 98 6.33 11.64 2.51
N THR A 99 6.99 11.52 1.36
CA THR A 99 8.09 12.42 0.97
C THR A 99 7.60 13.86 0.87
N GLN A 100 6.49 14.11 0.16
CA GLN A 100 5.92 15.45 0.03
C GLN A 100 5.46 16.04 1.38
N LEU A 101 4.86 15.21 2.24
CA LEU A 101 4.43 15.62 3.58
C LEU A 101 5.60 16.01 4.47
N VAL A 102 6.74 15.30 4.39
CA VAL A 102 7.94 15.60 5.18
C VAL A 102 8.63 16.86 4.67
N GLU A 103 8.71 17.05 3.35
CA GLU A 103 9.35 18.24 2.76
C GLU A 103 8.52 19.51 2.98
N ASN A 104 7.19 19.42 2.93
CA ASN A 104 6.29 20.57 3.02
C ASN A 104 5.15 20.32 4.03
N PRO A 105 5.42 20.31 5.34
CA PRO A 105 4.46 19.89 6.37
C PRO A 105 3.26 20.84 6.56
N LEU A 106 3.32 22.05 5.97
CA LEU A 106 2.24 23.04 6.03
C LEU A 106 1.32 23.00 4.80
N THR A 107 1.63 22.19 3.80
CA THR A 107 0.79 22.03 2.60
C THR A 107 -0.54 21.39 2.99
N ALA A 108 -1.64 21.91 2.45
CA ALA A 108 -2.95 21.33 2.67
C ALA A 108 -3.02 19.93 2.02
N ILE A 109 -3.64 18.96 2.70
CA ILE A 109 -3.71 17.55 2.24
C ILE A 109 -4.27 17.43 0.81
N GLU A 110 -5.25 18.26 0.46
CA GLU A 110 -5.87 18.27 -0.87
C GLU A 110 -4.93 18.70 -2.02
N GLN A 111 -3.81 19.34 -1.70
CA GLN A 111 -2.84 19.86 -2.67
C GLN A 111 -1.66 18.90 -2.86
N ILE A 112 -1.59 17.81 -2.11
CA ILE A 112 -0.48 16.87 -2.15
C ILE A 112 -0.73 15.86 -3.26
N ASP A 113 0.23 15.74 -4.18
CA ASP A 113 0.14 14.79 -5.27
C ASP A 113 0.76 13.46 -4.83
N TYR A 114 -0.07 12.44 -4.63
CA TYR A 114 0.46 11.12 -4.24
C TYR A 114 1.05 10.36 -5.44
N LEU A 115 0.75 10.77 -6.68
CA LEU A 115 1.31 10.14 -7.87
C LEU A 115 2.76 10.60 -8.08
N THR A 116 3.60 9.68 -8.52
CA THR A 116 4.95 10.04 -8.98
C THR A 116 4.85 10.84 -10.28
N GLU A 117 5.80 11.74 -10.51
CA GLU A 117 5.87 12.50 -11.77
C GLU A 117 5.90 11.58 -13.00
N THR A 118 6.59 10.44 -12.91
CA THR A 118 6.63 9.44 -13.97
C THR A 118 5.26 8.83 -14.24
N GLU A 119 4.50 8.48 -13.22
CA GLU A 119 3.16 7.92 -13.42
C GLU A 119 2.17 8.97 -13.91
N LYS A 120 2.27 10.20 -13.41
CA LYS A 120 1.47 11.33 -13.90
C LYS A 120 1.74 11.61 -15.37
N GLN A 121 3.01 11.55 -15.80
CA GLN A 121 3.39 11.68 -17.20
C GLN A 121 2.70 10.60 -18.05
N GLN A 122 2.76 9.35 -17.60
CA GLN A 122 2.14 8.23 -18.31
C GLN A 122 0.62 8.39 -18.43
N LEU A 123 -0.05 8.75 -17.33
CA LEU A 123 -1.51 8.85 -17.28
C LEU A 123 -2.05 10.04 -18.08
N VAL A 124 -1.35 11.18 -18.05
CA VAL A 124 -1.83 12.43 -18.65
C VAL A 124 -1.41 12.56 -20.10
N PHE A 125 -0.21 12.09 -20.47
CA PHE A 125 0.33 12.29 -21.81
C PHE A 125 0.43 10.99 -22.58
N ASP A 126 1.16 9.99 -22.07
CA ASP A 126 1.50 8.81 -22.88
C ASP A 126 0.26 7.98 -23.26
N PHE A 127 -0.69 7.83 -22.34
CA PHE A 127 -1.96 7.15 -22.64
C PHE A 127 -2.92 7.99 -23.49
N ASN A 128 -2.75 9.31 -23.52
CA ASN A 128 -3.59 10.22 -24.30
C ASN A 128 -2.95 10.66 -25.62
N ASP A 129 -1.80 10.10 -26.00
CA ASP A 129 -1.16 10.32 -27.29
C ASP A 129 -1.89 9.53 -28.40
N THR A 130 -3.15 9.90 -28.62
CA THR A 130 -4.05 9.27 -29.61
C THR A 130 -4.21 10.13 -30.87
N GLU A 131 -3.38 11.17 -31.04
CA GLU A 131 -3.48 12.04 -32.21
C GLU A 131 -2.99 11.30 -33.45
N VAL A 132 -3.92 11.03 -34.37
CA VAL A 132 -3.64 10.38 -35.65
C VAL A 132 -4.22 11.22 -36.76
N LEU A 133 -3.48 11.33 -37.87
CA LEU A 133 -3.97 11.96 -39.08
C LEU A 133 -5.06 11.09 -39.71
N TYR A 134 -6.27 11.62 -39.78
CA TYR A 134 -7.36 11.04 -40.54
C TYR A 134 -7.99 12.09 -41.46
N PRO A 135 -8.62 11.69 -42.59
CA PRO A 135 -9.28 12.62 -43.51
C PRO A 135 -10.49 13.26 -42.82
N LYS A 136 -10.32 14.47 -42.29
CA LYS A 136 -11.39 15.23 -41.60
C LYS A 136 -12.39 15.84 -42.57
N ASP A 137 -12.02 15.92 -43.83
CA ASP A 137 -12.75 16.53 -44.94
C ASP A 137 -13.55 15.51 -45.76
N LYS A 138 -13.35 14.21 -45.57
CA LYS A 138 -14.09 13.14 -46.25
C LYS A 138 -15.15 12.55 -45.33
N THR A 139 -16.33 12.29 -45.89
CA THR A 139 -17.35 11.47 -45.23
C THR A 139 -17.00 9.99 -45.37
N VAL A 140 -17.68 9.14 -44.58
CA VAL A 140 -17.56 7.68 -44.72
C VAL A 140 -17.93 7.23 -46.13
N VAL A 141 -18.87 7.90 -46.80
CA VAL A 141 -19.29 7.57 -48.17
C VAL A 141 -18.17 7.86 -49.17
N ASP A 142 -17.49 9.01 -49.04
CA ASP A 142 -16.37 9.40 -49.92
C ASP A 142 -15.20 8.40 -49.84
N LEU A 143 -15.06 7.67 -48.73
CA LEU A 143 -14.04 6.63 -48.55
C LEU A 143 -14.38 5.30 -49.24
N PHE A 144 -15.65 5.04 -49.57
CA PHE A 144 -16.09 3.84 -50.29
C PHE A 144 -16.08 4.03 -51.81
N GLU A 145 -16.07 5.26 -52.30
CA GLU A 145 -16.11 5.59 -53.72
C GLU A 145 -14.71 5.70 -54.38
N GLU A 146 -13.61 5.62 -53.60
CA GLU A 146 -12.22 5.43 -54.06
C GLU A 146 -11.91 3.96 -54.40
#